data_AF-A0A7S0HXN5-F1
#
_entry.id   AF-A0A7S0HXN5-F1
#
_cell.length_a   1.000
_cell.length_b   1.000
_cell.length_c   1.000
_cell.angle_alpha   90.00
_cell.angle_beta   90.00
_cell.angle_gamma   90.00
#
_symmetry.space_group_name_H-M   'P 1'
#
loop_
_entity.id
_entity.type
_entity.pdbx_description
1 polymer ?
#
loop_
_entity_poly.entity_id
_entity_poly.type
_entity_poly.pdbx_seq_one_letter_code
_entity_poly.pdbx_strand_id
1 'polypeptide(L)'
;MLARRFALPPINEAHYDPRGVPSADRQMTNSTILRPTREEWLAMLGELVQMCNECVRRKAQSRKDEAKPLSLEYMADRLDVDDPLFGYIAVSTDKSWLQGFITVTTFTTWHRNFRWDSLHPSAGVLDFGDGETSHDHVKGVEIDREGSISSDLMAQIYAGDPDGEGIVWPRVAELSLLGALGCGGWLLQLVIDGLETEQSPYRYVVTQATDNSVPFYERMGFVRVGAVSAVASKKKKKVEADEDAEGGGKAGKRKAAKEEQPKSTEVSSRVATHTCDAQETCASVAAQYDVAVFDVVFLNQRRIPAITASAVLKKGTKLLVPRYQDASEVEVEAASFRPAWHVVGEDATLKREAAKCGVDAATLVALNKGALRGLQLSSYLLKGTRLLTSGTEIDFAEYCHWTYPEDDASACQTSYMMARKLRPASERAAGHGPEAIIERTRALIVRERPPVIPSDNRKALAERGVPTPVAGAVPPKLFNRVVRIEGETDYEYFYVLTYLPDLQWCHVGPLEKRGVFAAGSTRGRPGRDRWQLVPEEMGGERDCGASRCHIMEATEVKQTKESADEEEWDVIGLAAPPAPPTAAAPAAATPTEQGVELGSWLAAPSQP
;
A
#
# COMPACT_ATOMS: atom_id res chain seq x y z
N MET A 1 5.91 -14.48 -2.04
CA MET A 1 4.73 -15.11 -1.38
C MET A 1 3.52 -14.56 -2.10
N LEU A 2 2.63 -15.41 -2.65
CA LEU A 2 1.36 -14.92 -3.18
C LEU A 2 0.49 -14.51 -1.99
N ALA A 3 -0.02 -13.27 -2.00
CA ALA A 3 -0.88 -12.73 -0.95
C ALA A 3 -2.04 -13.70 -0.66
N ARG A 4 -2.37 -13.91 0.62
CA ARG A 4 -3.58 -14.64 1.02
C ARG A 4 -4.81 -13.75 0.88
N ARG A 5 -4.88 -13.00 -0.23
CA ARG A 5 -6.09 -12.28 -0.64
C ARG A 5 -7.23 -13.31 -0.56
N PHE A 6 -8.21 -13.05 0.29
CA PHE A 6 -9.41 -13.86 0.51
C PHE A 6 -9.31 -15.11 1.43
N ALA A 7 -8.29 -15.23 2.29
CA ALA A 7 -8.22 -16.33 3.28
C ALA A 7 -7.95 -15.88 4.74
N LEU A 8 -8.09 -14.58 5.04
CA LEU A 8 -8.04 -14.10 6.41
C LEU A 8 -9.28 -14.55 7.19
N PRO A 9 -9.16 -14.85 8.50
CA PRO A 9 -10.32 -15.09 9.33
C PRO A 9 -11.21 -13.83 9.39
N PRO A 10 -12.51 -13.97 9.72
CA PRO A 10 -13.37 -12.83 9.94
C PRO A 10 -12.75 -11.81 10.88
N ILE A 11 -12.94 -10.54 10.55
CA ILE A 11 -12.29 -9.44 11.27
C ILE A 11 -13.04 -9.16 12.57
N ASN A 12 -12.27 -9.00 13.64
CA ASN A 12 -12.78 -8.59 14.93
C ASN A 12 -12.95 -7.07 15.00
N GLU A 13 -14.12 -6.65 15.46
CA GLU A 13 -14.36 -5.26 15.78
C GLU A 13 -13.77 -4.90 17.16
N ALA A 14 -13.41 -3.62 17.38
CA ALA A 14 -13.02 -3.16 18.70
C ALA A 14 -14.12 -3.45 19.74
N HIS A 15 -13.72 -3.93 20.91
CA HIS A 15 -14.61 -4.17 22.05
C HIS A 15 -15.05 -2.88 22.75
N TYR A 16 -14.70 -1.72 22.19
CA TYR A 16 -15.00 -0.41 22.73
C TYR A 16 -15.35 0.55 21.60
N ASP A 17 -15.98 1.66 21.96
CA ASP A 17 -16.28 2.73 21.01
C ASP A 17 -15.02 3.57 20.72
N PRO A 18 -14.53 3.64 19.47
CA PRO A 18 -13.38 4.47 19.09
C PRO A 18 -13.52 5.94 19.50
N ARG A 19 -14.75 6.47 19.57
CA ARG A 19 -15.02 7.87 19.98
C ARG A 19 -14.67 8.12 21.44
N GLY A 20 -14.80 7.08 22.27
CA GLY A 20 -14.48 7.13 23.69
C GLY A 20 -12.98 7.10 23.97
N VAL A 21 -12.14 6.81 22.98
CA VAL A 21 -10.70 6.66 23.16
C VAL A 21 -10.05 8.01 23.49
N PRO A 22 -9.40 8.17 24.65
CA PRO A 22 -8.68 9.40 24.95
C PRO A 22 -7.47 9.52 24.04
N SER A 23 -7.19 10.74 23.55
CA SER A 23 -5.89 11.01 22.94
C SER A 23 -4.78 10.73 23.96
N ALA A 24 -3.65 10.19 23.50
CA ALA A 24 -2.46 10.08 24.31
C ALA A 24 -2.00 11.47 24.74
N ASP A 25 -1.66 11.62 26.02
CA ASP A 25 -1.12 12.88 26.51
C ASP A 25 0.31 13.11 25.97
N ARG A 26 0.78 14.36 26.00
CA ARG A 26 2.09 14.74 25.44
C ARG A 26 3.27 13.96 26.08
N GLN A 27 3.11 13.53 27.32
CA GLN A 27 4.11 12.79 28.10
C GLN A 27 3.84 11.26 28.12
N MET A 28 2.80 10.79 27.43
CA MET A 28 2.37 9.39 27.40
C MET A 28 2.08 8.80 28.79
N THR A 29 1.73 9.61 29.79
CA THR A 29 1.54 9.14 31.18
C THR A 29 0.38 8.17 31.35
N ASN A 30 -0.65 8.28 30.49
CA ASN A 30 -1.81 7.39 30.46
C ASN A 30 -1.72 6.32 29.36
N SER A 31 -0.55 6.12 28.78
CA SER A 31 -0.35 5.25 27.62
C SER A 31 0.68 4.17 27.92
N THR A 32 0.52 3.00 27.30
CA THR A 32 1.46 1.88 27.34
C THR A 32 1.76 1.44 25.92
N ILE A 33 3.01 1.07 25.64
CA ILE A 33 3.48 0.70 24.30
C ILE A 33 3.72 -0.81 24.23
N LEU A 34 3.36 -1.42 23.10
CA LEU A 34 3.58 -2.83 22.84
C LEU A 34 4.20 -3.05 21.47
N ARG A 35 4.85 -4.19 21.29
CA ARG A 35 5.38 -4.67 20.02
C ARG A 35 4.62 -5.92 19.59
N PRO A 36 3.59 -5.79 18.74
CA PRO A 36 2.77 -6.94 18.38
C PRO A 36 3.50 -7.93 17.47
N THR A 37 3.13 -9.21 17.54
CA THR A 37 3.45 -10.22 16.52
C THR A 37 2.56 -10.03 15.28
N ARG A 38 2.89 -10.72 14.17
CA ARG A 38 2.06 -10.67 12.95
C ARG A 38 0.65 -11.20 13.22
N GLU A 39 0.51 -12.25 14.01
CA GLU A 39 -0.79 -12.81 14.40
C GLU A 39 -1.60 -11.81 15.22
N GLU A 40 -0.96 -11.09 16.14
CA GLU A 40 -1.61 -10.04 16.92
C GLU A 40 -2.05 -8.86 16.05
N TRP A 41 -1.22 -8.43 15.10
CA TRP A 41 -1.59 -7.40 14.12
C TRP A 41 -2.84 -7.79 13.33
N LEU A 42 -2.88 -9.01 12.79
CA LEU A 42 -4.03 -9.52 12.04
C LEU A 42 -5.28 -9.63 12.93
N ALA A 43 -5.14 -10.07 14.18
CA ALA A 43 -6.25 -10.15 15.12
C ALA A 43 -6.83 -8.77 15.48
N MET A 44 -6.02 -7.70 15.41
CA MET A 44 -6.41 -6.32 15.68
C MET A 44 -6.87 -5.54 14.44
N LEU A 45 -6.85 -6.13 13.23
CA LEU A 45 -7.08 -5.40 11.98
C LEU A 45 -8.31 -4.47 12.02
N GLY A 46 -9.47 -4.95 12.50
CA GLY A 46 -10.68 -4.12 12.60
C GLY A 46 -10.56 -2.97 13.61
N GLU A 47 -9.82 -3.19 14.71
CA GLU A 47 -9.49 -2.15 15.69
C GLU A 47 -8.59 -1.06 15.06
N LEU A 48 -7.62 -1.45 14.22
CA LEU A 48 -6.74 -0.51 13.52
C LEU A 48 -7.54 0.34 12.52
N VAL A 49 -8.42 -0.26 11.71
CA VAL A 49 -9.29 0.45 10.75
C VAL A 49 -10.17 1.46 11.48
N GLN A 50 -10.83 1.03 12.56
CA GLN A 50 -11.72 1.89 13.33
C GLN A 50 -10.98 3.06 13.99
N MET A 51 -9.73 2.85 14.42
CA MET A 51 -8.89 3.94 14.92
C MET A 51 -8.51 4.92 13.80
N CYS A 52 -8.27 4.46 12.57
CA CYS A 52 -7.98 5.34 11.43
C CYS A 52 -9.18 6.23 11.10
N ASN A 53 -10.38 5.64 11.11
CA ASN A 53 -11.64 6.38 10.93
C ASN A 53 -11.82 7.44 12.02
N GLU A 54 -11.55 7.10 13.28
CA GLU A 54 -11.63 8.06 14.38
C GLU A 54 -10.60 9.19 14.24
N CYS A 55 -9.38 8.91 13.76
CA CYS A 55 -8.37 9.93 13.47
C CYS A 55 -8.86 10.91 12.41
N VAL A 56 -9.43 10.41 11.30
CA VAL A 56 -10.01 11.23 10.24
C VAL A 56 -11.17 12.06 10.76
N ARG A 57 -12.10 11.45 11.50
CA ARG A 57 -13.27 12.14 12.07
C ARG A 57 -12.87 13.30 12.98
N ARG A 58 -11.88 13.11 13.87
CA ARG A 58 -11.38 14.22 14.72
C ARG A 58 -10.72 15.32 13.92
N LYS A 59 -10.01 14.96 12.84
CA LYS A 59 -9.41 15.96 11.94
C LYS A 59 -10.48 16.77 11.21
N ALA A 60 -11.48 16.12 10.63
CA ALA A 60 -12.61 16.77 9.94
C ALA A 60 -13.40 17.74 10.84
N GLN A 61 -13.47 17.48 12.15
CA GLN A 61 -14.05 18.42 13.12
C GLN A 61 -13.15 19.63 13.40
N SER A 62 -11.83 19.46 13.33
CA SER A 62 -10.85 20.50 13.64
C SER A 62 -10.45 21.36 12.42
N ARG A 63 -10.61 20.82 11.21
CA ARG A 63 -10.24 21.39 9.92
C ARG A 63 -11.27 20.93 8.89
N LYS A 64 -11.67 21.78 7.94
CA LYS A 64 -12.39 21.35 6.73
C LYS A 64 -11.42 20.53 5.88
N ASP A 65 -11.26 19.27 6.24
CA ASP A 65 -10.27 18.36 5.68
C ASP A 65 -11.00 17.15 5.10
N GLU A 66 -10.74 16.86 3.82
CA GLU A 66 -11.42 15.83 3.00
C GLU A 66 -10.65 14.50 2.98
N ALA A 67 -9.67 14.30 3.86
CA ALA A 67 -8.85 13.09 3.88
C ALA A 67 -9.67 11.83 4.15
N LYS A 68 -9.62 10.86 3.22
CA LYS A 68 -10.22 9.54 3.42
C LYS A 68 -9.35 8.67 4.36
N PRO A 69 -9.96 7.82 5.20
CA PRO A 69 -9.19 6.87 6.01
C PRO A 69 -8.48 5.84 5.13
N LEU A 70 -7.47 5.18 5.70
CA LEU A 70 -6.82 4.04 5.05
C LEU A 70 -7.84 2.92 4.83
N SER A 71 -7.90 2.37 3.62
CA SER A 71 -8.84 1.29 3.31
C SER A 71 -8.46 0.00 4.04
N LEU A 72 -9.49 -0.78 4.36
CA LEU A 72 -9.31 -2.07 5.02
C LEU A 72 -8.47 -3.02 4.17
N GLU A 73 -8.74 -3.07 2.87
CA GLU A 73 -8.03 -3.93 1.92
C GLU A 73 -6.55 -3.59 1.87
N TYR A 74 -6.20 -2.30 1.84
CA TYR A 74 -4.82 -1.85 1.88
C TYR A 74 -4.12 -2.29 3.18
N MET A 75 -4.77 -2.07 4.33
CA MET A 75 -4.21 -2.49 5.62
C MET A 75 -4.06 -4.01 5.73
N ALA A 76 -5.06 -4.77 5.27
CA ALA A 76 -5.04 -6.23 5.30
C ALA A 76 -3.90 -6.79 4.44
N ASP A 77 -3.74 -6.27 3.21
CA ASP A 77 -2.66 -6.68 2.31
C ASP A 77 -1.30 -6.42 2.96
N ARG A 78 -1.06 -5.21 3.50
CA ARG A 78 0.22 -4.87 4.15
C ARG A 78 0.53 -5.77 5.33
N LEU A 79 -0.43 -6.05 6.21
CA LEU A 79 -0.17 -6.90 7.38
C LEU A 79 0.09 -8.37 7.03
N ASP A 80 -0.46 -8.89 5.92
CA ASP A 80 -0.25 -10.26 5.45
C ASP A 80 1.09 -10.41 4.71
N VAL A 81 1.42 -9.47 3.82
CA VAL A 81 2.51 -9.63 2.85
C VAL A 81 3.83 -8.99 3.25
N ASP A 82 3.81 -7.94 4.07
CA ASP A 82 5.02 -7.21 4.45
C ASP A 82 5.94 -8.14 5.23
N ASP A 83 7.16 -8.32 4.75
CA ASP A 83 8.14 -9.17 5.43
C ASP A 83 9.55 -8.58 5.30
N PRO A 84 10.23 -8.26 6.42
CA PRO A 84 9.72 -8.32 7.79
C PRO A 84 8.58 -7.33 8.04
N LEU A 85 7.67 -7.65 8.95
CA LEU A 85 6.70 -6.72 9.52
C LEU A 85 6.99 -6.54 11.00
N PHE A 86 7.22 -5.30 11.42
CA PHE A 86 7.37 -4.97 12.83
C PHE A 86 6.86 -3.55 13.09
N GLY A 87 6.68 -3.20 14.36
CA GLY A 87 6.17 -1.90 14.73
C GLY A 87 5.68 -1.86 16.16
N TYR A 88 4.85 -0.87 16.46
CA TYR A 88 4.38 -0.64 17.81
C TYR A 88 2.92 -0.21 17.83
N ILE A 89 2.22 -0.57 18.90
CA ILE A 89 0.94 0.05 19.28
C ILE A 89 1.10 0.83 20.57
N ALA A 90 0.33 1.90 20.71
CA ALA A 90 0.10 2.61 21.96
C ALA A 90 -1.36 2.40 22.37
N VAL A 91 -1.58 1.99 23.61
CA VAL A 91 -2.90 1.77 24.20
C VAL A 91 -3.05 2.52 25.51
N SER A 92 -4.27 2.87 25.90
CA SER A 92 -4.50 3.51 27.19
C SER A 92 -4.19 2.54 28.33
N THR A 93 -3.48 3.01 29.38
CA THR A 93 -3.03 2.15 30.47
C THR A 93 -4.19 1.59 31.31
N ASP A 94 -5.29 2.33 31.41
CA ASP A 94 -6.44 1.98 32.24
C ASP A 94 -7.38 0.95 31.61
N LYS A 95 -7.58 1.03 30.28
CA LYS A 95 -8.59 0.24 29.54
C LYS A 95 -8.04 -0.57 28.39
N SER A 96 -6.76 -0.37 28.05
CA SER A 96 -6.10 -0.94 26.88
C SER A 96 -6.78 -0.59 25.57
N TRP A 97 -7.35 0.61 25.46
CA TRP A 97 -7.95 1.11 24.22
C TRP A 97 -6.87 1.65 23.28
N LEU A 98 -6.90 1.28 21.99
CA LEU A 98 -5.89 1.65 21.00
C LEU A 98 -5.89 3.15 20.74
N GLN A 99 -4.77 3.80 21.07
CA GLN A 99 -4.54 5.21 20.83
C GLN A 99 -3.73 5.47 19.56
N GLY A 100 -2.91 4.52 19.12
CA GLY A 100 -2.17 4.63 17.87
C GLY A 100 -1.36 3.39 17.54
N PHE A 101 -0.93 3.29 16.29
CA PHE A 101 -0.07 2.22 15.81
C PHE A 101 0.87 2.71 14.71
N ILE A 102 2.00 2.03 14.57
CA ILE A 102 2.95 2.21 13.47
C ILE A 102 3.45 0.84 13.03
N THR A 103 3.58 0.63 11.73
CA THR A 103 4.19 -0.57 11.15
C THR A 103 5.31 -0.18 10.18
N VAL A 104 6.29 -1.08 10.06
CA VAL A 104 7.53 -0.89 9.32
C VAL A 104 7.85 -2.17 8.59
N THR A 105 8.28 -2.04 7.33
CA THR A 105 8.80 -3.13 6.51
C THR A 105 10.06 -2.71 5.75
N THR A 106 10.58 -3.59 4.89
CA THR A 106 11.61 -3.25 3.91
C THR A 106 10.95 -2.72 2.63
N PHE A 107 11.39 -1.56 2.16
CA PHE A 107 10.85 -0.95 0.95
C PHE A 107 10.96 -1.92 -0.23
N THR A 108 9.83 -2.17 -0.87
CA THR A 108 9.70 -3.10 -1.99
C THR A 108 8.85 -2.45 -3.08
N THR A 109 9.23 -2.64 -4.34
CA THR A 109 8.48 -2.15 -5.50
C THR A 109 8.30 -3.24 -6.55
N TRP A 110 7.17 -3.21 -7.24
CA TRP A 110 6.83 -4.12 -8.33
C TRP A 110 7.19 -3.54 -9.71
N HIS A 111 7.73 -2.32 -9.74
CA HIS A 111 8.04 -1.61 -10.99
C HIS A 111 9.49 -1.85 -11.42
N ARG A 112 9.66 -2.56 -12.55
CA ARG A 112 10.97 -2.90 -13.16
C ARG A 112 11.92 -1.72 -13.30
N ASN A 113 11.37 -0.56 -13.66
CA ASN A 113 12.11 0.66 -13.93
C ASN A 113 11.85 1.73 -12.86
N PHE A 114 11.55 1.31 -11.64
CA PHE A 114 11.46 2.23 -10.50
C PHE A 114 12.80 2.95 -10.31
N ARG A 115 12.75 4.26 -10.05
CA ARG A 115 13.93 5.08 -9.73
C ARG A 115 13.59 6.13 -8.68
N TRP A 116 14.54 6.36 -7.77
CA TRP A 116 14.58 7.58 -6.99
C TRP A 116 15.23 8.68 -7.85
N ASP A 117 14.48 9.74 -8.15
CA ASP A 117 14.98 10.87 -8.94
C ASP A 117 14.14 12.13 -8.69
N SER A 118 14.60 12.99 -7.76
CA SER A 118 13.94 14.25 -7.42
C SER A 118 14.01 15.30 -8.53
N LEU A 119 14.96 15.15 -9.46
CA LEU A 119 15.15 16.09 -10.56
C LEU A 119 14.42 15.63 -11.84
N HIS A 120 13.76 14.47 -11.81
CA HIS A 120 12.95 14.02 -12.93
C HIS A 120 11.69 14.90 -13.05
N PRO A 121 11.38 15.49 -14.22
CA PRO A 121 10.21 16.34 -14.38
C PRO A 121 8.89 15.65 -13.99
N SER A 122 8.73 14.37 -14.36
CA SER A 122 7.55 13.59 -13.98
C SER A 122 7.39 13.30 -12.48
N ALA A 123 8.42 13.55 -11.66
CA ALA A 123 8.29 13.38 -10.21
C ALA A 123 7.43 14.47 -9.58
N GLY A 124 7.26 15.63 -10.23
CA GLY A 124 6.44 16.75 -9.73
C GLY A 124 6.96 17.43 -8.44
N VAL A 125 8.01 16.89 -7.81
CA VAL A 125 8.50 17.33 -6.50
C VAL A 125 9.07 18.76 -6.50
N LEU A 126 9.53 19.27 -7.64
CA LEU A 126 10.09 20.64 -7.76
C LEU A 126 9.07 21.70 -8.16
N ASP A 127 7.91 21.32 -8.68
CA ASP A 127 6.91 22.26 -9.22
C ASP A 127 6.15 23.04 -8.14
N PHE A 128 6.40 22.75 -6.86
CA PHE A 128 5.78 23.39 -5.69
C PHE A 128 6.26 24.83 -5.41
N GLY A 129 7.15 25.40 -6.24
CA GLY A 129 7.81 26.68 -5.99
C GLY A 129 7.32 27.90 -6.79
N ASP A 130 6.69 27.70 -7.95
CA ASP A 130 6.82 28.69 -9.04
C ASP A 130 5.49 29.28 -9.56
N GLY A 131 4.34 28.84 -9.05
CA GLY A 131 3.01 29.26 -9.53
C GLY A 131 2.21 30.11 -8.54
N GLU A 132 1.64 31.22 -9.01
CA GLU A 132 0.69 32.10 -8.28
C GLU A 132 -0.67 31.42 -7.94
N THR A 133 -0.87 30.14 -8.30
CA THR A 133 -2.16 29.44 -8.21
C THR A 133 -2.19 28.24 -7.27
N SER A 134 -1.11 27.91 -6.54
CA SER A 134 -1.23 26.94 -5.44
C SER A 134 -1.68 27.67 -4.17
N HIS A 135 -2.85 27.32 -3.66
CA HIS A 135 -3.44 27.95 -2.47
C HIS A 135 -2.64 27.71 -1.17
N ASP A 136 -1.52 26.97 -1.23
CA ASP A 136 -0.67 26.62 -0.11
C ASP A 136 0.81 26.94 -0.40
N HIS A 137 1.14 28.23 -0.43
CA HIS A 137 2.52 28.69 -0.21
C HIS A 137 2.94 28.42 1.25
N VAL A 138 3.18 27.14 1.59
CA VAL A 138 3.82 26.80 2.86
C VAL A 138 5.29 27.21 2.75
N LYS A 139 5.65 28.35 3.35
CA LYS A 139 7.06 28.68 3.59
C LYS A 139 7.71 27.54 4.39
N GLY A 140 8.79 26.95 3.88
CA GLY A 140 9.60 25.97 4.62
C GLY A 140 9.37 24.49 4.25
N VAL A 141 8.91 24.18 3.03
CA VAL A 141 8.83 22.79 2.56
C VAL A 141 10.24 22.20 2.42
N GLU A 142 10.48 21.09 3.10
CA GLU A 142 11.73 20.32 3.01
C GLU A 142 11.69 19.41 1.77
N ILE A 143 12.39 19.83 0.72
CA ILE A 143 12.41 19.15 -0.59
C ILE A 143 13.86 18.86 -1.01
N ASP A 144 14.10 17.69 -1.60
CA ASP A 144 15.39 17.31 -2.20
C ASP A 144 15.67 18.05 -3.52
N ARG A 145 15.88 19.36 -3.42
CA ARG A 145 16.06 20.28 -4.57
C ARG A 145 17.28 19.98 -5.43
N GLU A 146 18.32 19.39 -4.83
CA GLU A 146 19.59 19.10 -5.50
C GLU A 146 19.68 17.64 -5.96
N GLY A 147 18.66 16.82 -5.69
CA GLY A 147 18.69 15.40 -6.03
C GLY A 147 19.66 14.55 -5.19
N SER A 148 20.23 15.11 -4.12
CA SER A 148 21.25 14.46 -3.31
C SER A 148 20.70 13.25 -2.54
N ILE A 149 19.49 13.37 -1.98
CA ILE A 149 18.86 12.29 -1.21
C ILE A 149 18.38 11.19 -2.16
N SER A 150 17.73 11.57 -3.26
CA SER A 150 17.30 10.62 -4.28
C SER A 150 18.47 9.88 -4.93
N SER A 151 19.60 10.57 -5.18
CA SER A 151 20.83 9.93 -5.67
C SER A 151 21.41 8.94 -4.66
N ASP A 152 21.52 9.34 -3.40
CA ASP A 152 21.99 8.44 -2.33
C ASP A 152 21.04 7.24 -2.14
N LEU A 153 19.73 7.44 -2.24
CA LEU A 153 18.73 6.37 -2.19
C LEU A 153 18.92 5.41 -3.38
N MET A 154 19.04 5.94 -4.60
CA MET A 154 19.23 5.14 -5.81
C MET A 154 20.56 4.36 -5.79
N ALA A 155 21.58 4.86 -5.10
CA ALA A 155 22.87 4.18 -4.89
C ALA A 155 22.77 2.96 -3.96
N GLN A 156 21.68 2.79 -3.21
CA GLN A 156 21.52 1.63 -2.33
C GLN A 156 21.38 0.33 -3.15
N ILE A 157 21.75 -0.79 -2.53
CA ILE A 157 21.57 -2.11 -3.13
C ILE A 157 20.10 -2.46 -3.18
N TYR A 158 19.70 -3.08 -4.29
CA TYR A 158 18.38 -3.66 -4.49
C TYR A 158 18.47 -4.90 -5.38
N ALA A 159 17.55 -5.85 -5.21
CA ALA A 159 17.41 -7.00 -6.09
C ALA A 159 16.01 -7.59 -5.99
N GLY A 160 15.51 -8.17 -7.09
CA GLY A 160 14.15 -8.66 -7.13
C GLY A 160 13.68 -9.28 -8.44
N ASP A 161 12.65 -10.09 -8.31
CA ASP A 161 11.74 -10.47 -9.39
C ASP A 161 10.45 -9.66 -9.20
N PRO A 162 10.21 -8.64 -10.04
CA PRO A 162 9.01 -7.81 -9.96
C PRO A 162 7.72 -8.57 -10.29
N ASP A 163 7.78 -9.80 -10.81
CA ASP A 163 6.57 -10.63 -10.99
C ASP A 163 6.38 -11.63 -9.82
N GLY A 164 7.34 -11.70 -8.88
CA GLY A 164 7.41 -12.70 -7.83
C GLY A 164 7.33 -12.12 -6.42
N GLU A 165 8.47 -11.74 -5.87
CA GLU A 165 8.59 -11.19 -4.50
C GLU A 165 8.95 -9.70 -4.44
N GLY A 166 9.22 -9.11 -5.60
CA GLY A 166 9.37 -7.67 -5.76
C GLY A 166 10.83 -7.27 -5.71
N ILE A 167 11.08 -6.04 -6.11
CA ILE A 167 12.39 -5.41 -6.05
C ILE A 167 12.58 -4.85 -4.65
N VAL A 168 13.34 -5.58 -3.85
CA VAL A 168 13.57 -5.30 -2.44
C VAL A 168 14.80 -4.41 -2.28
N TRP A 169 14.66 -3.36 -1.48
CA TRP A 169 15.73 -2.45 -1.11
C TRP A 169 16.13 -2.70 0.35
N PRO A 170 17.02 -3.67 0.65
CA PRO A 170 17.27 -4.15 2.01
C PRO A 170 17.92 -3.12 2.94
N ARG A 171 18.36 -1.98 2.41
CA ARG A 171 18.92 -0.84 3.15
C ARG A 171 17.91 0.29 3.38
N VAL A 172 16.67 0.13 2.92
CA VAL A 172 15.62 1.15 2.99
C VAL A 172 14.43 0.58 3.75
N ALA A 173 14.22 1.07 4.97
CA ALA A 173 13.03 0.78 5.74
C ALA A 173 11.86 1.60 5.18
N GLU A 174 10.66 1.08 5.31
CA GLU A 174 9.45 1.76 4.89
C GLU A 174 8.46 1.81 6.04
N LEU A 175 7.88 2.98 6.32
CA LEU A 175 6.74 3.12 7.21
C LEU A 175 5.47 2.73 6.45
N SER A 176 5.01 1.49 6.66
CA SER A 176 3.87 0.94 5.91
C SER A 176 2.54 1.57 6.29
N LEU A 177 2.30 1.72 7.60
CA LEU A 177 1.04 2.25 8.15
C LEU A 177 1.33 3.06 9.41
N LEU A 178 0.63 4.18 9.55
CA LEU A 178 0.64 5.00 10.76
C LEU A 178 -0.74 5.63 10.96
N GLY A 179 -1.31 5.42 12.14
CA GLY A 179 -2.43 6.23 12.60
C GLY A 179 -2.38 6.38 14.12
N ALA A 180 -2.69 7.58 14.61
CA ALA A 180 -2.47 7.92 16.00
C ALA A 180 -3.29 9.12 16.49
N LEU A 181 -3.76 9.00 17.72
CA LEU A 181 -4.44 10.01 18.51
C LEU A 181 -3.47 10.63 19.52
N GLY A 182 -2.60 11.53 19.05
CA GLY A 182 -1.66 12.28 19.91
C GLY A 182 -0.31 11.59 20.18
N CYS A 183 -0.17 10.30 19.88
CA CYS A 183 1.07 9.53 20.11
C CYS A 183 1.96 9.30 18.86
N GLY A 184 1.57 9.79 17.68
CA GLY A 184 2.26 9.48 16.42
C GLY A 184 3.76 9.85 16.41
N GLY A 185 4.12 10.99 17.00
CA GLY A 185 5.52 11.42 17.11
C GLY A 185 6.36 10.49 18.00
N TRP A 186 5.77 9.99 19.09
CA TRP A 186 6.43 9.03 19.98
C TRP A 186 6.67 7.68 19.30
N LEU A 187 5.65 7.17 18.60
CA LEU A 187 5.74 5.91 17.86
C LEU A 187 6.77 5.97 16.74
N LEU A 188 6.77 7.06 15.95
CA LEU A 188 7.75 7.25 14.89
C LEU A 188 9.17 7.44 15.43
N GLN A 189 9.34 8.19 16.52
CA GLN A 189 10.65 8.33 17.16
C GLN A 189 11.19 6.99 17.64
N LEU A 190 10.35 6.16 18.27
CA LEU A 190 10.73 4.82 18.72
C LEU A 190 11.19 3.91 17.57
N VAL A 191 10.48 3.97 16.42
CA VAL A 191 10.89 3.27 15.21
C VAL A 191 12.26 3.76 14.72
N ILE A 192 12.44 5.08 14.57
CA ILE A 192 13.69 5.66 14.11
C ILE A 192 14.85 5.26 15.03
N ASP A 193 14.66 5.33 16.35
CA ASP A 193 15.68 4.93 17.32
C ASP A 193 16.04 3.44 17.23
N GLY A 194 15.08 2.58 16.91
CA GLY A 194 15.33 1.15 16.65
C GLY A 194 16.09 0.91 15.35
N LEU A 195 15.77 1.70 14.31
CA LEU A 195 16.41 1.66 13.00
C LEU A 195 17.83 2.27 13.00
N GLU A 196 18.15 3.16 13.93
CA GLU A 196 19.46 3.82 14.09
C GLU A 196 20.44 3.03 15.00
N THR A 197 20.14 1.76 15.27
CA THR A 197 21.04 0.85 16.02
C THR A 197 22.15 0.29 15.13
N GLU A 198 23.30 -0.04 15.71
CA GLU A 198 24.44 -0.61 14.96
C GLU A 198 24.10 -1.94 14.27
N GLN A 199 23.13 -2.70 14.80
CA GLN A 199 22.69 -3.97 14.25
C GLN A 199 21.65 -3.81 13.13
N SER A 200 21.08 -2.62 12.97
CA SER A 200 20.10 -2.33 11.93
C SER A 200 20.76 -2.34 10.56
N PRO A 201 20.19 -3.03 9.55
CA PRO A 201 20.72 -2.98 8.19
C PRO A 201 20.34 -1.68 7.48
N TYR A 202 19.35 -0.92 7.98
CA TYR A 202 18.74 0.19 7.28
C TYR A 202 19.57 1.48 7.37
N ARG A 203 19.63 2.20 6.25
CA ARG A 203 20.29 3.51 6.10
C ARG A 203 19.30 4.64 5.85
N TYR A 204 18.12 4.29 5.36
CA TYR A 204 17.02 5.20 5.12
C TYR A 204 15.74 4.64 5.70
N VAL A 205 14.83 5.54 6.06
CA VAL A 205 13.42 5.25 6.25
C VAL A 205 12.62 6.11 5.29
N VAL A 206 11.69 5.49 4.55
CA VAL A 206 10.80 6.17 3.60
C VAL A 206 9.35 5.96 3.98
N THR A 207 8.47 6.82 3.48
CA THR A 207 7.02 6.71 3.64
C THR A 207 6.33 7.35 2.45
N GLN A 208 5.18 6.82 2.06
CA GLN A 208 4.22 7.54 1.24
C GLN A 208 3.41 8.45 2.18
N ALA A 209 3.46 9.75 1.96
CA ALA A 209 2.75 10.74 2.76
C ALA A 209 1.59 11.35 1.95
N THR A 210 0.39 11.36 2.53
CA THR A 210 -0.72 12.19 2.05
C THR A 210 -0.42 13.65 2.35
N ASP A 211 -0.96 14.59 1.56
CA ASP A 211 -0.74 16.05 1.71
C ASP A 211 -0.81 16.51 3.19
N ASN A 212 -1.82 16.04 3.91
CA ASN A 212 -2.09 16.42 5.30
C ASN A 212 -1.10 15.87 6.32
N SER A 213 -0.40 14.79 5.98
CA SER A 213 0.59 14.16 6.84
C SER A 213 2.00 14.72 6.63
N VAL A 214 2.24 15.42 5.52
CA VAL A 214 3.57 15.93 5.18
C VAL A 214 4.17 16.81 6.28
N PRO A 215 3.46 17.83 6.84
CA PRO A 215 4.06 18.67 7.89
C PRO A 215 4.43 17.88 9.14
N PHE A 216 3.77 16.75 9.41
CA PHE A 216 4.14 15.86 10.52
C PHE A 216 5.47 15.17 10.26
N TYR A 217 5.68 14.61 9.06
CA TYR A 217 6.92 13.95 8.70
C TYR A 217 8.09 14.93 8.54
N GLU A 218 7.86 16.13 8.00
CA GLU A 218 8.90 17.19 7.91
C GLU A 218 9.43 17.58 9.29
N ARG A 219 8.55 17.76 10.29
CA ARG A 219 8.98 17.98 11.69
C ARG A 219 9.78 16.83 12.29
N MET A 220 9.60 15.63 11.73
CA MET A 220 10.33 14.42 12.09
C MET A 220 11.55 14.20 11.19
N GLY A 221 11.98 15.21 10.43
CA GLY A 221 13.21 15.20 9.64
C GLY A 221 13.12 14.43 8.32
N PHE A 222 11.92 14.18 7.82
CA PHE A 222 11.73 13.65 6.48
C PHE A 222 11.76 14.77 5.44
N VAL A 223 12.30 14.46 4.27
CA VAL A 223 12.40 15.34 3.12
C VAL A 223 11.60 14.71 1.98
N ARG A 224 10.87 15.53 1.20
CA ARG A 224 10.19 15.05 -0.01
C ARG A 224 11.21 14.67 -1.07
N VAL A 225 11.06 13.48 -1.65
CA VAL A 225 11.98 12.93 -2.66
C VAL A 225 11.20 12.46 -3.87
N GLY A 226 11.76 12.67 -5.06
CA GLY A 226 11.14 12.17 -6.29
C GLY A 226 11.29 10.68 -6.43
N ALA A 227 10.20 10.03 -6.82
CA ALA A 227 10.16 8.64 -7.21
C ALA A 227 9.40 8.54 -8.53
N VAL A 228 9.96 7.83 -9.49
CA VAL A 228 9.35 7.66 -10.82
C VAL A 228 9.37 6.20 -11.22
N SER A 229 8.37 5.80 -12.02
CA SER A 229 8.33 4.50 -12.66
C SER A 229 7.95 4.61 -14.13
N ALA A 230 8.40 3.65 -14.93
CA ALA A 230 8.06 3.59 -16.34
C ALA A 230 6.58 3.29 -16.53
N VAL A 231 5.92 4.05 -17.40
CA VAL A 231 4.54 3.80 -17.82
C VAL A 231 4.53 2.67 -18.84
N ALA A 232 3.68 1.67 -18.62
CA ALA A 232 3.45 0.65 -19.64
C ALA A 232 2.86 1.31 -20.89
N SER A 233 3.63 1.37 -21.98
CA SER A 233 3.12 1.87 -23.26
C SER A 233 1.99 0.95 -23.71
N LYS A 234 0.73 1.41 -23.56
CA LYS A 234 -0.46 0.76 -24.13
C LYS A 234 -0.32 0.82 -25.66
N LYS A 235 0.46 -0.07 -26.26
CA LYS A 235 0.40 -0.33 -27.70
C LYS A 235 -1.05 -0.73 -27.98
N LYS A 236 -1.84 0.20 -28.51
CA LYS A 236 -3.19 -0.03 -29.03
C LYS A 236 -3.12 -1.28 -29.89
N LYS A 237 -3.57 -2.41 -29.34
CA LYS A 237 -3.78 -3.63 -30.11
C LYS A 237 -4.93 -3.28 -31.05
N LYS A 238 -4.59 -2.89 -32.28
CA LYS A 238 -5.55 -2.66 -33.35
C LYS A 238 -6.23 -4.00 -33.57
N VAL A 239 -7.40 -4.19 -32.97
CA VAL A 239 -8.28 -5.29 -33.30
C VAL A 239 -8.80 -4.95 -34.68
N GLU A 240 -8.13 -5.47 -35.71
CA GLU A 240 -8.74 -5.62 -37.02
C GLU A 240 -9.83 -6.68 -36.86
N ALA A 241 -11.07 -6.19 -36.77
CA ALA A 241 -12.24 -7.00 -36.97
C ALA A 241 -12.30 -7.32 -38.47
N ASP A 242 -11.88 -8.53 -38.83
CA ASP A 242 -12.31 -9.16 -40.07
C ASP A 242 -13.61 -9.91 -39.76
N GLU A 243 -14.72 -9.27 -40.14
CA GLU A 243 -15.95 -9.94 -40.50
C GLU A 243 -15.70 -10.68 -41.83
N ASP A 244 -15.77 -12.02 -41.81
CA ASP A 244 -16.50 -12.85 -42.78
C ASP A 244 -15.98 -14.30 -42.80
N ALA A 245 -16.86 -15.23 -42.45
CA ALA A 245 -17.19 -16.45 -43.20
C ALA A 245 -17.62 -17.61 -42.29
N GLU A 246 -18.90 -17.96 -42.38
CA GLU A 246 -19.48 -19.23 -41.98
C GLU A 246 -18.76 -20.42 -42.65
N GLY A 247 -18.66 -21.55 -41.94
CA GLY A 247 -18.54 -22.85 -42.59
C GLY A 247 -17.81 -23.95 -41.81
N GLY A 248 -18.59 -24.90 -41.28
CA GLY A 248 -18.26 -26.33 -41.36
C GLY A 248 -17.24 -26.90 -40.37
N GLY A 249 -17.71 -27.81 -39.51
CA GLY A 249 -16.92 -28.43 -38.46
C GLY A 249 -15.78 -29.36 -38.91
N LYS A 250 -14.83 -29.54 -38.00
CA LYS A 250 -14.16 -30.81 -37.69
C LYS A 250 -13.42 -30.69 -36.36
N ALA A 251 -13.69 -31.63 -35.46
CA ALA A 251 -13.01 -31.79 -34.18
C ALA A 251 -11.52 -32.13 -34.42
N GLY A 252 -10.66 -31.14 -34.29
CA GLY A 252 -9.21 -31.30 -34.26
C GLY A 252 -8.68 -31.12 -32.84
N LYS A 253 -8.05 -32.15 -32.28
CA LYS A 253 -7.31 -32.13 -31.00
C LYS A 253 -6.38 -30.90 -30.94
N ARG A 254 -6.76 -29.87 -30.19
CA ARG A 254 -5.85 -28.79 -29.78
C ARG A 254 -4.93 -29.34 -28.70
N LYS A 255 -3.68 -29.59 -29.09
CA LYS A 255 -2.56 -29.80 -28.18
C LYS A 255 -2.43 -28.53 -27.34
N ALA A 256 -2.58 -28.65 -26.02
CA ALA A 256 -2.34 -27.54 -25.10
C ALA A 256 -0.93 -27.00 -25.37
N ALA A 257 -0.85 -25.81 -25.95
CA ALA A 257 0.39 -25.06 -25.99
C ALA A 257 0.74 -24.78 -24.54
N LYS A 258 1.80 -25.42 -24.06
CA LYS A 258 2.43 -25.12 -22.79
C LYS A 258 2.84 -23.66 -22.90
N GLU A 259 2.08 -22.80 -22.25
CA GLU A 259 2.39 -21.38 -22.09
C GLU A 259 3.73 -21.34 -21.35
N GLU A 260 4.82 -21.15 -22.10
CA GLU A 260 6.11 -20.84 -21.51
C GLU A 260 5.92 -19.52 -20.78
N GLN A 261 5.83 -19.59 -19.45
CA GLN A 261 5.94 -18.42 -18.60
C GLN A 261 7.14 -17.61 -19.07
N PRO A 262 6.98 -16.31 -19.37
CA PRO A 262 8.11 -15.48 -19.74
C PRO A 262 9.18 -15.60 -18.65
N LYS A 263 10.42 -15.88 -19.04
CA LYS A 263 11.55 -15.92 -18.10
C LYS A 263 11.60 -14.57 -17.40
N SER A 264 11.23 -14.52 -16.12
CA SER A 264 11.33 -13.28 -15.36
C SER A 264 12.81 -12.86 -15.33
N THR A 265 13.08 -11.65 -15.82
CA THR A 265 14.40 -11.06 -15.74
C THR A 265 14.51 -10.40 -14.38
N GLU A 266 15.23 -11.04 -13.48
CA GLU A 266 15.64 -10.48 -12.19
C GLU A 266 16.27 -9.09 -12.41
N VAL A 267 15.83 -8.12 -11.60
CA VAL A 267 16.32 -6.75 -11.59
C VAL A 267 17.21 -6.60 -10.37
N SER A 268 18.40 -6.02 -10.52
CA SER A 268 19.29 -5.74 -9.39
C SER A 268 20.14 -4.51 -9.64
N SER A 269 20.64 -3.93 -8.54
CA SER A 269 21.69 -2.92 -8.58
C SER A 269 22.98 -3.48 -9.20
N ARG A 270 23.97 -2.63 -9.45
CA ARG A 270 25.24 -3.08 -10.06
C ARG A 270 25.96 -4.11 -9.19
N VAL A 271 26.40 -5.19 -9.82
CA VAL A 271 27.12 -6.30 -9.17
C VAL A 271 28.35 -6.73 -9.97
N ALA A 272 29.37 -7.20 -9.26
CA ALA A 272 30.47 -7.97 -9.81
C ALA A 272 30.23 -9.47 -9.55
N THR A 273 30.83 -10.35 -10.37
CA THR A 273 30.85 -11.79 -10.09
C THR A 273 32.21 -12.19 -9.53
N HIS A 274 32.20 -12.73 -8.32
CA HIS A 274 33.38 -13.34 -7.70
C HIS A 274 33.29 -14.87 -7.79
N THR A 275 34.41 -15.55 -8.05
CA THR A 275 34.49 -17.02 -8.07
C THR A 275 35.29 -17.47 -6.87
N CYS A 276 34.64 -18.14 -5.93
CA CYS A 276 35.23 -18.45 -4.63
C CYS A 276 36.37 -19.47 -4.73
N ASP A 277 37.41 -19.25 -3.94
CA ASP A 277 38.43 -20.23 -3.64
C ASP A 277 37.99 -21.22 -2.56
N ALA A 278 38.83 -22.21 -2.26
CA ALA A 278 38.54 -23.16 -1.20
C ALA A 278 38.59 -22.46 0.17
N GLN A 279 37.57 -22.70 1.01
CA GLN A 279 37.44 -22.19 2.38
C GLN A 279 37.04 -20.72 2.53
N GLU A 280 36.73 -20.01 1.43
CA GLU A 280 36.20 -18.65 1.55
C GLU A 280 34.80 -18.62 2.16
N THR A 281 34.48 -17.52 2.82
CA THR A 281 33.17 -17.23 3.39
C THR A 281 32.60 -15.95 2.78
N CYS A 282 31.30 -15.71 2.93
CA CYS A 282 30.72 -14.43 2.51
C CYS A 282 31.43 -13.24 3.19
N ALA A 283 31.81 -13.39 4.46
CA ALA A 283 32.54 -12.36 5.20
C ALA A 283 33.94 -12.09 4.62
N SER A 284 34.69 -13.14 4.24
CA SER A 284 36.03 -12.94 3.65
C SER A 284 35.95 -12.31 2.26
N VAL A 285 34.98 -12.72 1.43
CA VAL A 285 34.74 -12.11 0.12
C VAL A 285 34.28 -10.66 0.27
N ALA A 286 33.37 -10.37 1.20
CA ALA A 286 32.94 -9.01 1.46
C ALA A 286 34.10 -8.09 1.86
N ALA A 287 34.99 -8.56 2.74
CA ALA A 287 36.19 -7.82 3.13
C ALA A 287 37.17 -7.57 1.97
N GLN A 288 37.28 -8.50 1.02
CA GLN A 288 38.15 -8.34 -0.16
C GLN A 288 37.69 -7.20 -1.07
N TYR A 289 36.39 -6.98 -1.19
CA TYR A 289 35.79 -5.96 -2.05
C TYR A 289 35.45 -4.66 -1.30
N ASP A 290 35.74 -4.58 0.00
CA ASP A 290 35.35 -3.47 0.87
C ASP A 290 33.83 -3.18 0.84
N VAL A 291 33.05 -4.25 0.92
CA VAL A 291 31.57 -4.19 0.93
C VAL A 291 31.01 -4.81 2.20
N ALA A 292 29.77 -4.46 2.54
CA ALA A 292 29.12 -5.05 3.69
C ALA A 292 28.72 -6.51 3.42
N VAL A 293 29.08 -7.41 4.35
CA VAL A 293 28.74 -8.84 4.27
C VAL A 293 27.23 -9.09 4.13
N PHE A 294 26.41 -8.24 4.76
CA PHE A 294 24.96 -8.28 4.64
C PHE A 294 24.48 -8.17 3.18
N ASP A 295 25.08 -7.26 2.39
CA ASP A 295 24.68 -7.06 0.99
C ASP A 295 25.10 -8.23 0.10
N VAL A 296 26.27 -8.84 0.37
CA VAL A 296 26.71 -10.06 -0.31
C VAL A 296 25.75 -11.21 0.00
N VAL A 297 25.35 -11.39 1.26
CA VAL A 297 24.38 -12.43 1.65
C VAL A 297 23.04 -12.19 0.95
N PHE A 298 22.50 -10.97 1.01
CA PHE A 298 21.23 -10.60 0.38
C PHE A 298 21.18 -10.93 -1.12
N LEU A 299 22.18 -10.49 -1.88
CA LEU A 299 22.23 -10.70 -3.34
C LEU A 299 22.31 -12.18 -3.75
N ASN A 300 22.77 -13.06 -2.86
CA ASN A 300 22.99 -14.47 -3.17
C ASN A 300 21.97 -15.41 -2.51
N GLN A 301 21.19 -14.93 -1.54
CA GLN A 301 20.30 -15.77 -0.73
C GLN A 301 19.26 -16.54 -1.55
N ARG A 302 18.81 -15.99 -2.67
CA ARG A 302 17.87 -16.66 -3.59
C ARG A 302 18.51 -17.83 -4.32
N ARG A 303 19.75 -17.65 -4.77
CA ARG A 303 20.51 -18.64 -5.55
C ARG A 303 21.14 -19.70 -4.67
N ILE A 304 21.47 -19.33 -3.43
CA ILE A 304 22.11 -20.16 -2.42
C ILE A 304 21.28 -20.04 -1.13
N PRO A 305 20.22 -20.84 -0.98
CA PRO A 305 19.38 -20.82 0.21
C PRO A 305 20.19 -21.07 1.48
N ALA A 306 19.82 -20.41 2.57
CA ALA A 306 20.50 -20.48 3.87
C ALA A 306 21.98 -20.05 3.89
N ILE A 307 22.43 -19.29 2.88
CA ILE A 307 23.74 -18.65 2.92
C ILE A 307 23.80 -17.66 4.11
N THR A 308 24.90 -17.72 4.86
CA THR A 308 25.15 -16.83 6.00
C THR A 308 26.51 -16.16 5.85
N ALA A 309 26.78 -15.15 6.66
CA ALA A 309 28.06 -14.44 6.67
C ALA A 309 29.27 -15.38 6.84
N SER A 310 29.13 -16.41 7.68
CA SER A 310 30.18 -17.38 8.01
C SER A 310 30.11 -18.68 7.21
N ALA A 311 29.16 -18.81 6.28
CA ALA A 311 29.03 -20.02 5.48
C ALA A 311 30.28 -20.24 4.62
N VAL A 312 30.92 -21.41 4.79
CA VAL A 312 32.09 -21.81 3.99
C VAL A 312 31.62 -22.24 2.61
N LEU A 313 32.13 -21.57 1.58
CA LEU A 313 31.73 -21.75 0.20
C LEU A 313 32.62 -22.78 -0.48
N LYS A 314 32.03 -23.60 -1.35
CA LYS A 314 32.78 -24.56 -2.16
C LYS A 314 33.60 -23.79 -3.19
N LYS A 315 34.82 -24.26 -3.45
CA LYS A 315 35.65 -23.74 -4.54
C LYS A 315 34.86 -23.74 -5.86
N GLY A 316 34.93 -22.64 -6.60
CA GLY A 316 34.22 -22.41 -7.86
C GLY A 316 32.79 -21.88 -7.71
N THR A 317 32.29 -21.69 -6.48
CA THR A 317 30.99 -21.04 -6.25
C THR A 317 31.04 -19.62 -6.78
N LYS A 318 30.03 -19.20 -7.55
CA LYS A 318 29.94 -17.83 -8.06
C LYS A 318 29.05 -16.99 -7.16
N LEU A 319 29.62 -15.97 -6.54
CA LEU A 319 28.89 -14.98 -5.77
C LEU A 319 28.69 -13.69 -6.56
N LEU A 320 27.52 -13.09 -6.42
CA LEU A 320 27.27 -11.70 -6.74
C LEU A 320 27.81 -10.83 -5.61
N VAL A 321 28.66 -9.87 -5.93
CA VAL A 321 29.24 -8.93 -4.97
C VAL A 321 28.76 -7.53 -5.35
N PRO A 322 28.26 -6.72 -4.40
CA PRO A 322 27.86 -5.35 -4.67
C PRO A 322 28.96 -4.54 -5.37
N ARG A 323 28.58 -3.71 -6.34
CA ARG A 323 29.38 -2.59 -6.80
C ARG A 323 28.61 -1.32 -6.44
N TYR A 324 28.96 -0.70 -5.32
CA TYR A 324 28.35 0.57 -4.92
C TYR A 324 28.63 1.64 -5.98
N GLN A 325 27.59 2.41 -6.30
CA GLN A 325 27.72 3.59 -7.15
C GLN A 325 27.93 4.79 -6.24
N ASP A 326 28.81 5.71 -6.63
CA ASP A 326 28.85 7.02 -6.01
C ASP A 326 27.73 7.92 -6.57
N ALA A 327 27.45 9.02 -5.88
CA ALA A 327 26.38 9.94 -6.27
C ALA A 327 26.57 10.51 -7.69
N SER A 328 27.81 10.66 -8.18
CA SER A 328 28.08 11.17 -9.52
C SER A 328 27.78 10.12 -10.60
N GLU A 329 28.11 8.84 -10.36
CA GLU A 329 27.73 7.74 -11.26
C GLU A 329 26.20 7.60 -11.34
N VAL A 330 25.50 7.74 -10.21
CA VAL A 330 24.04 7.69 -10.16
C VAL A 330 23.42 8.86 -10.90
N GLU A 331 23.92 10.08 -10.71
CA GLU A 331 23.41 11.28 -11.37
C GLU A 331 23.62 11.23 -12.89
N VAL A 332 24.79 10.78 -13.36
CA VAL A 332 25.04 10.56 -14.80
C VAL A 332 24.05 9.55 -15.38
N GLU A 333 23.76 8.48 -14.63
CA GLU A 333 22.77 7.49 -15.04
C GLU A 333 21.36 8.08 -15.05
N ALA A 334 20.94 8.78 -13.99
CA ALA A 334 19.63 9.42 -13.87
C ALA A 334 19.39 10.46 -14.98
N ALA A 335 20.38 11.32 -15.26
CA ALA A 335 20.33 12.29 -16.35
C ALA A 335 20.11 11.65 -17.73
N SER A 336 20.52 10.39 -17.92
CA SER A 336 20.24 9.65 -19.16
C SER A 336 18.77 9.25 -19.33
N PHE A 337 17.99 9.25 -18.23
CA PHE A 337 16.55 8.99 -18.25
C PHE A 337 15.70 10.26 -18.30
N ARG A 338 16.24 11.40 -17.83
CA ARG A 338 15.51 12.68 -17.83
C ARG A 338 15.35 13.22 -19.25
N PRO A 339 14.11 13.49 -19.70
CA PRO A 339 13.88 14.01 -21.03
C PRO A 339 14.37 15.46 -21.13
N ALA A 340 15.34 15.72 -22.02
CA ALA A 340 15.70 17.08 -22.40
C ALA A 340 15.18 17.37 -23.81
N TRP A 341 14.56 18.53 -23.98
CA TRP A 341 13.99 18.94 -25.25
C TRP A 341 14.73 20.13 -25.83
N HIS A 342 15.05 20.05 -27.11
CA HIS A 342 15.54 21.16 -27.91
C HIS A 342 14.49 21.57 -28.94
N VAL A 343 14.27 22.87 -29.09
CA VAL A 343 13.39 23.42 -30.12
C VAL A 343 14.25 24.02 -31.21
N VAL A 344 14.09 23.51 -32.44
CA VAL A 344 14.81 23.99 -33.61
C VAL A 344 14.47 25.47 -33.86
N GLY A 345 15.45 26.36 -33.67
CA GLY A 345 15.22 27.81 -33.73
C GLY A 345 15.11 28.38 -35.16
N GLU A 346 15.72 27.72 -36.13
CA GLU A 346 15.70 28.02 -37.56
C GLU A 346 15.83 26.72 -38.36
N ASP A 347 15.36 26.72 -39.60
CA ASP A 347 15.44 25.53 -40.44
C ASP A 347 16.89 25.07 -40.59
N ALA A 348 17.15 23.80 -40.25
CA ALA A 348 18.51 23.28 -40.15
C ALA A 348 18.56 21.77 -40.38
N THR A 349 19.70 21.28 -40.84
CA THR A 349 19.95 19.84 -40.93
C THR A 349 20.03 19.22 -39.54
N LEU A 350 19.55 17.98 -39.38
CA LEU A 350 19.64 17.23 -38.12
C LEU A 350 21.05 17.19 -37.54
N LYS A 351 22.09 17.03 -38.37
CA LYS A 351 23.50 17.06 -37.92
C LYS A 351 23.90 18.38 -37.25
N ARG A 352 23.40 19.51 -37.74
CA ARG A 352 23.68 20.84 -37.19
C ARG A 352 23.01 21.01 -35.83
N GLU A 353 21.76 20.55 -35.70
CA GLU A 353 21.05 20.57 -34.42
C GLU A 353 21.68 19.59 -33.42
N ALA A 354 22.07 18.39 -33.84
CA ALA A 354 22.81 17.43 -33.02
C ALA A 354 24.10 18.03 -32.43
N ALA A 355 24.89 18.73 -33.26
CA ALA A 355 26.08 19.43 -32.81
C ALA A 355 25.77 20.58 -31.82
N LYS A 356 24.68 21.34 -32.02
CA LYS A 356 24.23 22.37 -31.07
C LYS A 356 23.84 21.78 -29.71
N CYS A 357 23.22 20.60 -29.71
CA CYS A 357 22.79 19.91 -28.50
C CYS A 357 23.91 19.11 -27.84
N GLY A 358 25.08 18.97 -28.47
CA GLY A 358 26.16 18.11 -27.97
C GLY A 358 25.86 16.61 -28.05
N VAL A 359 24.96 16.20 -28.95
CA VAL A 359 24.51 14.81 -29.11
C VAL A 359 24.96 14.28 -30.46
N ASP A 360 25.33 13.01 -30.54
CA ASP A 360 25.56 12.35 -31.83
C ASP A 360 24.29 12.35 -32.69
N ALA A 361 24.43 12.57 -34.00
CA ALA A 361 23.30 12.63 -34.92
C ALA A 361 22.54 11.29 -35.02
N ALA A 362 23.20 10.14 -34.88
CA ALA A 362 22.52 8.84 -34.90
C ALA A 362 21.71 8.60 -33.62
N THR A 363 22.25 8.99 -32.46
CA THR A 363 21.53 9.02 -31.18
C THR A 363 20.31 9.93 -31.26
N LEU A 364 20.45 11.14 -31.83
CA LEU A 364 19.33 12.06 -31.98
C LEU A 364 18.22 11.52 -32.89
N VAL A 365 18.59 10.80 -33.96
CA VAL A 365 17.62 10.05 -34.78
C VAL A 365 16.94 8.95 -33.96
N ALA A 366 17.72 8.17 -33.20
CA ALA A 366 17.21 7.06 -32.41
C ALA A 366 16.18 7.52 -31.37
N LEU A 367 16.45 8.63 -30.67
CA LEU A 367 15.54 9.23 -29.68
C LEU A 367 14.23 9.75 -30.27
N ASN A 368 14.22 10.15 -31.54
CA ASN A 368 13.09 10.88 -32.14
C ASN A 368 12.36 10.12 -33.25
N LYS A 369 12.88 8.99 -33.74
CA LYS A 369 12.29 8.21 -34.85
C LYS A 369 10.86 7.73 -34.59
N GLY A 370 10.49 7.52 -33.32
CA GLY A 370 9.15 7.11 -32.92
C GLY A 370 8.13 8.24 -33.07
N ALA A 371 8.50 9.45 -32.69
CA ALA A 371 7.65 10.65 -32.79
C ALA A 371 7.69 11.31 -34.17
N LEU A 372 8.88 11.34 -34.80
CA LEU A 372 9.14 11.96 -36.10
C LEU A 372 9.31 10.86 -37.16
N ARG A 373 8.22 10.46 -37.81
CA ARG A 373 8.25 9.42 -38.85
C ARG A 373 9.14 9.83 -40.01
N GLY A 374 10.01 8.90 -40.44
CA GLY A 374 10.92 9.12 -41.56
C GLY A 374 12.16 9.95 -41.22
N LEU A 375 12.42 10.21 -39.93
CA LEU A 375 13.63 10.89 -39.49
C LEU A 375 14.87 10.04 -39.83
N GLN A 376 15.83 10.65 -40.53
CA GLN A 376 17.08 10.05 -40.98
C GLN A 376 18.24 11.04 -40.75
N LEU A 377 19.48 10.57 -40.88
CA LEU A 377 20.67 11.39 -40.67
C LEU A 377 20.79 12.59 -41.64
N SER A 378 20.14 12.49 -42.81
CA SER A 378 20.08 13.54 -43.83
C SER A 378 18.84 14.44 -43.71
N SER A 379 17.99 14.24 -42.70
CA SER A 379 16.75 15.00 -42.55
C SER A 379 17.01 16.48 -42.30
N TYR A 380 16.17 17.31 -42.90
CA TYR A 380 16.08 18.74 -42.67
C TYR A 380 14.93 19.01 -41.70
N LEU A 381 15.21 19.76 -40.63
CA LEU A 381 14.28 20.03 -39.55
C LEU A 381 13.76 21.46 -39.69
N LEU A 382 12.45 21.62 -39.57
CA LEU A 382 11.80 22.93 -39.63
C LEU A 382 11.91 23.64 -38.29
N LYS A 383 11.94 24.97 -38.32
CA LYS A 383 11.78 25.81 -37.14
C LYS A 383 10.55 25.39 -36.33
N GLY A 384 10.72 25.28 -35.02
CA GLY A 384 9.69 24.82 -34.08
C GLY A 384 9.62 23.31 -33.90
N THR A 385 10.37 22.51 -34.68
CA THR A 385 10.49 21.07 -34.44
C THR A 385 11.06 20.83 -33.05
N ARG A 386 10.38 20.01 -32.25
CA ARG A 386 10.86 19.58 -30.92
C ARG A 386 11.65 18.29 -31.08
N LEU A 387 12.87 18.28 -30.54
CA LEU A 387 13.76 17.13 -30.53
C LEU A 387 14.03 16.72 -29.08
N LEU A 388 13.87 15.45 -28.78
CA LEU A 388 14.38 14.84 -27.56
C LEU A 388 15.90 14.67 -27.69
N THR A 389 16.68 15.33 -26.85
CA THR A 389 18.16 15.36 -26.93
C THR A 389 18.83 14.45 -25.90
N SER A 390 18.15 14.17 -24.80
CA SER A 390 18.55 13.18 -23.80
C SER A 390 17.29 12.57 -23.17
N GLY A 391 17.46 11.48 -22.44
CA GLY A 391 16.34 10.69 -21.94
C GLY A 391 16.24 9.34 -22.65
N THR A 392 15.21 8.58 -22.30
CA THR A 392 14.89 7.33 -22.97
C THR A 392 13.57 7.44 -23.71
N GLU A 393 13.29 6.53 -24.65
CA GLU A 393 11.93 6.36 -25.21
C GLU A 393 10.92 5.87 -24.14
N ILE A 394 11.37 5.56 -22.93
CA ILE A 394 10.52 5.13 -21.83
C ILE A 394 9.88 6.37 -21.21
N ASP A 395 8.56 6.45 -21.30
CA ASP A 395 7.79 7.45 -20.58
C ASP A 395 7.81 7.11 -19.08
N PHE A 396 8.19 8.07 -18.26
CA PHE A 396 8.13 7.97 -16.80
C PHE A 396 6.95 8.78 -16.27
N ALA A 397 6.29 8.25 -15.25
CA ALA A 397 5.30 8.95 -14.44
C ALA A 397 5.76 9.01 -12.98
N GLU A 398 5.09 9.84 -12.19
CA GLU A 398 5.20 9.82 -10.73
C GLU A 398 4.89 8.40 -10.22
N TYR A 399 5.73 7.91 -9.32
CA TYR A 399 5.54 6.60 -8.72
C TYR A 399 4.35 6.62 -7.75
N CYS A 400 3.29 5.89 -8.08
CA CYS A 400 2.25 5.56 -7.12
C CYS A 400 2.68 4.33 -6.30
N HIS A 401 2.90 4.53 -5.01
CA HIS A 401 3.34 3.45 -4.14
C HIS A 401 2.26 2.38 -3.95
N TRP A 402 2.68 1.13 -3.83
CA TRP A 402 1.82 -0.07 -3.81
C TRP A 402 1.01 -0.38 -5.08
N THR A 403 1.43 0.15 -6.21
CA THR A 403 0.87 -0.25 -7.52
C THR A 403 1.68 -1.33 -8.20
N TYR A 404 0.99 -2.12 -9.01
CA TYR A 404 1.58 -3.01 -9.99
C TYR A 404 1.73 -2.30 -11.35
N PRO A 405 2.62 -2.76 -12.24
CA PRO A 405 2.83 -2.14 -13.56
C PRO A 405 1.56 -2.01 -14.44
N GLU A 406 0.56 -2.86 -14.20
CA GLU A 406 -0.72 -2.89 -14.90
C GLU A 406 -1.80 -1.98 -14.32
N ASP A 407 -1.58 -1.46 -13.11
CA ASP A 407 -2.56 -0.61 -12.42
C ASP A 407 -2.69 0.75 -13.13
N ASP A 408 -3.90 1.31 -13.08
CA ASP A 408 -4.14 2.66 -13.59
C ASP A 408 -3.64 3.70 -12.58
N ALA A 409 -2.43 4.21 -12.81
CA ALA A 409 -1.83 5.24 -11.97
C ALA A 409 -2.69 6.52 -11.85
N SER A 410 -3.60 6.78 -12.80
CA SER A 410 -4.51 7.93 -12.71
C SER A 410 -5.64 7.76 -11.68
N ALA A 411 -5.89 6.51 -11.23
CA ALA A 411 -6.84 6.22 -10.17
C ALA A 411 -6.22 6.34 -8.77
N CYS A 412 -4.90 6.50 -8.66
CA CYS A 412 -4.22 6.76 -7.40
C CYS A 412 -4.42 8.19 -6.91
N GLN A 413 -4.53 8.37 -5.59
CA GLN A 413 -4.45 9.70 -4.99
C GLN A 413 -3.02 10.25 -5.08
N THR A 414 -2.88 11.56 -5.28
CA THR A 414 -1.60 12.25 -5.20
C THR A 414 -0.97 12.01 -3.84
N SER A 415 0.28 11.57 -3.82
CA SER A 415 0.99 11.26 -2.59
C SER A 415 2.48 11.39 -2.81
N TYR A 416 3.22 11.87 -1.80
CA TYR A 416 4.65 12.08 -1.94
C TYR A 416 5.42 10.96 -1.28
N MET A 417 6.45 10.49 -1.96
CA MET A 417 7.49 9.78 -1.27
C MET A 417 8.31 10.76 -0.43
N MET A 418 8.47 10.43 0.84
CA MET A 418 9.32 11.17 1.76
C MET A 418 10.39 10.25 2.32
N ALA A 419 11.59 10.77 2.52
CA ALA A 419 12.73 10.01 3.00
C ALA A 419 13.45 10.73 4.14
N ARG A 420 13.96 9.94 5.09
CA ARG A 420 14.88 10.39 6.12
C ARG A 420 16.11 9.49 6.12
N LYS A 421 17.30 10.10 6.04
CA LYS A 421 18.57 9.41 6.27
C LYS A 421 18.68 9.05 7.75
N LEU A 422 18.88 7.78 8.03
CA LEU A 422 19.11 7.29 9.38
C LEU A 422 20.57 7.54 9.75
N ARG A 423 20.80 8.04 10.96
CA ARG A 423 22.17 8.29 11.47
C ARG A 423 22.49 7.30 12.57
N PRO A 424 23.70 6.72 12.61
CA PRO A 424 24.12 5.95 13.77
C PRO A 424 23.91 6.74 15.05
N ALA A 425 23.54 6.05 16.14
CA ALA A 425 23.30 6.71 17.42
C ALA A 425 24.48 7.60 17.88
N SER A 426 25.72 7.22 17.53
CA SER A 426 26.96 7.93 17.81
C SER A 426 27.12 9.27 17.07
N GLU A 427 26.45 9.46 15.94
CA GLU A 427 26.48 10.67 15.12
C GLU A 427 25.38 11.68 15.51
N ARG A 428 24.60 11.37 16.54
CA ARG A 428 23.64 12.32 17.10
C ARG A 428 24.40 13.45 17.80
N ALA A 429 24.13 14.70 17.40
CA ALA A 429 24.70 15.86 18.06
C ALA A 429 24.36 15.81 19.57
N ALA A 430 25.40 15.78 20.41
CA ALA A 430 25.26 15.94 21.85
C ALA A 430 24.67 17.33 22.13
N GLY A 431 23.36 17.43 22.36
CA GLY A 431 22.72 18.75 22.51
C GLY A 431 21.20 18.80 22.46
N HIS A 432 20.52 17.73 22.08
CA HIS A 432 19.11 17.52 22.47
C HIS A 432 19.20 16.54 23.67
N GLY A 433 18.33 16.42 24.66
CA GLY A 433 16.90 16.16 24.57
C GLY A 433 16.50 14.65 24.56
N PRO A 434 17.06 13.79 23.67
CA PRO A 434 16.40 12.57 23.24
C PRO A 434 16.76 11.33 24.05
N GLU A 435 17.90 11.24 24.75
CA GLU A 435 18.19 10.07 25.60
C GLU A 435 17.11 9.90 26.68
N ALA A 436 16.67 11.00 27.28
CA ALA A 436 15.59 10.97 28.26
C ALA A 436 14.21 10.65 27.64
N ILE A 437 13.98 10.94 26.35
CA ILE A 437 12.74 10.57 25.65
C ILE A 437 12.79 9.09 25.26
N ILE A 438 13.93 8.58 24.81
CA ILE A 438 14.15 7.17 24.44
C ILE A 438 14.01 6.29 25.66
N GLU A 439 14.68 6.62 26.76
CA GLU A 439 14.58 5.88 28.01
C GLU A 439 13.15 5.90 28.55
N ARG A 440 12.48 7.07 28.51
CA ARG A 440 11.05 7.18 28.83
C ARG A 440 10.17 6.31 27.93
N THR A 441 10.39 6.33 26.62
CA THR A 441 9.58 5.54 25.67
C THR A 441 9.78 4.05 25.90
N ARG A 442 11.03 3.62 26.12
CA ARG A 442 11.37 2.22 26.42
C ARG A 442 10.77 1.77 27.74
N ALA A 443 10.68 2.65 28.74
CA ALA A 443 10.02 2.34 30.01
C ALA A 443 8.51 2.12 29.88
N LEU A 444 7.88 2.64 28.82
CA LEU A 444 6.47 2.39 28.52
C LEU A 444 6.23 1.07 27.79
N ILE A 445 7.29 0.38 27.33
CA ILE A 445 7.16 -0.88 26.61
C ILE A 445 6.85 -2.00 27.59
N VAL A 446 5.69 -2.63 27.43
CA VAL A 446 5.32 -3.85 28.14
C VAL A 446 5.36 -5.05 27.21
N ARG A 447 5.48 -6.24 27.80
CA ARG A 447 5.58 -7.50 27.04
C ARG A 447 4.24 -7.97 26.46
N GLU A 448 3.17 -7.78 27.20
CA GLU A 448 1.84 -8.33 26.87
C GLU A 448 0.78 -7.22 26.98
N ARG A 449 -0.21 -7.28 26.09
CA ARG A 449 -1.33 -6.34 26.10
C ARG A 449 -2.20 -6.60 27.33
N PRO A 450 -2.43 -5.60 28.20
CA PRO A 450 -3.37 -5.79 29.28
C PRO A 450 -4.78 -6.07 28.69
N PRO A 451 -5.65 -6.77 29.42
CA PRO A 451 -7.00 -7.08 28.94
C PRO A 451 -7.75 -5.82 28.53
N VAL A 452 -8.36 -5.86 27.35
CA VAL A 452 -9.20 -4.76 26.86
C VAL A 452 -10.48 -4.70 27.67
N ILE A 453 -10.74 -3.55 28.30
CA ILE A 453 -11.98 -3.32 29.05
C ILE A 453 -13.05 -2.85 28.07
N PRO A 454 -14.17 -3.58 27.87
CA PRO A 454 -15.20 -3.16 26.93
C PRO A 454 -15.88 -1.85 27.34
N SER A 455 -16.27 -1.01 26.37
CA SER A 455 -17.15 0.13 26.66
C SER A 455 -18.58 -0.34 26.93
N ASP A 456 -19.37 0.47 27.65
CA ASP A 456 -20.73 0.09 28.07
C ASP A 456 -21.63 -0.31 26.90
N ASN A 457 -21.57 0.44 25.79
CA ASN A 457 -22.32 0.14 24.56
C ASN A 457 -21.79 -1.07 23.77
N ARG A 458 -20.63 -1.63 24.15
CA ARG A 458 -19.99 -2.76 23.48
C ARG A 458 -19.84 -4.01 24.35
N LYS A 459 -20.34 -4.01 25.60
CA LYS A 459 -20.29 -5.18 26.49
C LYS A 459 -20.92 -6.43 25.88
N ALA A 460 -22.13 -6.30 25.33
CA ALA A 460 -22.83 -7.42 24.68
C ALA A 460 -22.09 -7.97 23.44
N LEU A 461 -21.33 -7.12 22.73
CA LEU A 461 -20.45 -7.56 21.66
C LEU A 461 -19.28 -8.36 22.21
N ALA A 462 -18.59 -7.84 23.23
CA ALA A 462 -17.46 -8.49 23.86
C ALA A 462 -17.83 -9.84 24.50
N GLU A 463 -19.03 -9.95 25.09
CA GLU A 463 -19.54 -11.19 25.70
C GLU A 463 -19.85 -12.29 24.68
N ARG A 464 -20.25 -11.93 23.45
CA ARG A 464 -20.48 -12.90 22.36
C ARG A 464 -19.18 -13.51 21.83
N GLY A 465 -18.05 -12.85 22.04
CA GLY A 465 -16.76 -13.25 21.48
C GLY A 465 -16.67 -13.07 19.96
N VAL A 466 -15.59 -13.61 19.39
CA VAL A 466 -15.33 -13.57 17.94
C VAL A 466 -16.41 -14.36 17.20
N PRO A 467 -17.07 -13.79 16.17
CA PRO A 467 -18.00 -14.54 15.34
C PRO A 467 -17.27 -15.72 14.68
N THR A 468 -17.56 -16.95 15.10
CA THR A 468 -17.04 -18.13 14.42
C THR A 468 -17.82 -18.31 13.12
N PRO A 469 -17.19 -18.23 11.94
CA PRO A 469 -17.89 -18.49 10.69
C PRO A 469 -18.37 -19.94 10.70
N VAL A 470 -19.68 -20.14 10.62
CA VAL A 470 -20.27 -21.48 10.53
C VAL A 470 -19.99 -22.00 9.12
N ALA A 471 -19.19 -23.06 9.02
CA ALA A 471 -18.85 -23.66 7.73
C ALA A 471 -20.12 -24.02 6.94
N GLY A 472 -20.28 -23.42 5.75
CA GLY A 472 -21.43 -23.62 4.87
C GLY A 472 -22.64 -22.70 5.12
N ALA A 473 -22.58 -21.78 6.10
CA ALA A 473 -23.59 -20.74 6.22
C ALA A 473 -23.46 -19.74 5.06
N VAL A 474 -24.56 -19.48 4.37
CA VAL A 474 -24.61 -18.45 3.33
C VAL A 474 -24.60 -17.09 4.03
N PRO A 475 -23.57 -16.25 3.83
CA PRO A 475 -23.53 -14.93 4.45
C PRO A 475 -24.73 -14.08 4.02
N PRO A 476 -25.28 -13.25 4.93
CA PRO A 476 -26.40 -12.38 4.60
C PRO A 476 -25.99 -11.40 3.47
N LYS A 477 -26.88 -11.18 2.50
CA LYS A 477 -26.66 -10.17 1.45
C LYS A 477 -26.88 -8.77 2.02
N LEU A 478 -25.83 -8.20 2.61
CA LEU A 478 -25.86 -6.89 3.26
C LEU A 478 -25.63 -5.72 2.29
N PHE A 479 -24.93 -5.94 1.17
CA PHE A 479 -24.69 -4.89 0.18
C PHE A 479 -25.99 -4.25 -0.33
N ASN A 480 -26.01 -2.91 -0.42
CA ASN A 480 -27.19 -2.11 -0.79
C ASN A 480 -28.42 -2.37 0.09
N ARG A 481 -28.22 -2.45 1.41
CA ARG A 481 -29.32 -2.60 2.38
C ARG A 481 -29.30 -1.46 3.40
N VAL A 482 -30.50 -1.07 3.83
CA VAL A 482 -30.68 -0.28 5.05
C VAL A 482 -30.57 -1.22 6.25
N VAL A 483 -29.76 -0.85 7.23
CA VAL A 483 -29.50 -1.63 8.43
C VAL A 483 -29.63 -0.75 9.67
N ARG A 484 -29.96 -1.39 10.80
CA ARG A 484 -29.73 -0.84 12.13
C ARG A 484 -28.51 -1.53 12.73
N ILE A 485 -27.62 -0.75 13.35
CA ILE A 485 -26.39 -1.29 13.93
C ILE A 485 -26.58 -1.46 15.44
N GLU A 486 -26.29 -2.64 15.96
CA GLU A 486 -26.40 -2.92 17.40
C GLU A 486 -25.40 -2.11 18.23
N GLY A 487 -25.86 -1.51 19.33
CA GLY A 487 -25.03 -0.69 20.22
C GLY A 487 -24.71 0.70 19.67
N GLU A 488 -25.27 1.04 18.51
CA GLU A 488 -25.14 2.35 17.88
C GLU A 488 -26.41 3.18 18.10
N THR A 489 -26.23 4.46 18.47
CA THR A 489 -27.35 5.35 18.82
C THR A 489 -27.31 6.71 18.15
N ASP A 490 -26.21 7.04 17.46
CA ASP A 490 -26.07 8.36 16.84
C ASP A 490 -27.01 8.54 15.64
N TYR A 491 -27.33 7.43 14.96
CA TYR A 491 -28.29 7.38 13.88
C TYR A 491 -29.21 6.17 14.06
N GLU A 492 -30.47 6.33 13.67
CA GLU A 492 -31.44 5.24 13.74
C GLU A 492 -31.17 4.16 12.70
N TYR A 493 -30.76 4.59 11.49
CA TYR A 493 -30.51 3.74 10.34
C TYR A 493 -29.22 4.10 9.62
N PHE A 494 -28.67 3.11 8.94
CA PHE A 494 -27.48 3.20 8.12
C PHE A 494 -27.72 2.50 6.79
N TYR A 495 -26.98 2.88 5.77
CA TYR A 495 -26.97 2.22 4.47
C TYR A 495 -25.61 1.52 4.28
N VAL A 496 -25.64 0.26 3.85
CA VAL A 496 -24.43 -0.52 3.59
C VAL A 496 -23.87 -0.17 2.22
N LEU A 497 -22.80 0.62 2.22
CA LEU A 497 -22.07 1.07 1.03
C LEU A 497 -21.20 -0.05 0.48
N THR A 498 -20.48 -0.77 1.35
CA THR A 498 -19.63 -1.90 0.99
C THR A 498 -19.81 -3.03 1.98
N TYR A 499 -19.86 -4.27 1.48
CA TYR A 499 -19.86 -5.48 2.31
C TYR A 499 -18.81 -6.46 1.77
N LEU A 500 -17.88 -6.86 2.64
CA LEU A 500 -16.85 -7.87 2.37
C LEU A 500 -17.28 -9.18 3.04
N PRO A 501 -17.87 -10.14 2.29
CA PRO A 501 -18.47 -11.33 2.88
C PRO A 501 -17.46 -12.31 3.47
N ASP A 502 -16.25 -12.35 2.93
CA ASP A 502 -15.14 -13.13 3.45
C ASP A 502 -14.66 -12.62 4.81
N LEU A 503 -14.54 -11.30 4.94
CA LEU A 503 -14.08 -10.64 6.18
C LEU A 503 -15.20 -10.42 7.20
N GLN A 504 -16.46 -10.63 6.80
CA GLN A 504 -17.67 -10.28 7.58
C GLN A 504 -17.65 -8.82 8.05
N TRP A 505 -17.25 -7.91 7.15
CA TRP A 505 -17.04 -6.50 7.45
C TRP A 505 -17.90 -5.59 6.57
N CYS A 506 -18.46 -4.54 7.16
CA CYS A 506 -19.31 -3.58 6.47
C CYS A 506 -18.75 -2.17 6.62
N HIS A 507 -18.77 -1.43 5.51
CA HIS A 507 -18.63 0.02 5.49
C HIS A 507 -20.00 0.64 5.24
N VAL A 508 -20.43 1.54 6.13
CA VAL A 508 -21.82 2.00 6.22
C VAL A 508 -21.90 3.52 6.35
N GLY A 509 -22.82 4.13 5.60
CA GLY A 509 -23.14 5.56 5.69
C GLY A 509 -24.41 5.79 6.51
N PRO A 510 -24.48 6.80 7.40
CA PRO A 510 -25.67 7.05 8.20
C PRO A 510 -26.80 7.65 7.37
N LEU A 511 -28.04 7.36 7.77
CA LEU A 511 -29.23 7.97 7.21
C LEU A 511 -29.80 9.04 8.15
N GLU A 512 -30.22 10.17 7.60
CA GLU A 512 -30.93 11.23 8.32
C GLU A 512 -32.36 11.41 7.80
N LYS A 513 -33.24 11.87 8.69
CA LYS A 513 -34.64 12.17 8.36
C LYS A 513 -34.75 13.49 7.60
N ARG A 514 -35.18 13.43 6.34
CA ARG A 514 -35.44 14.60 5.47
C ARG A 514 -36.92 14.79 5.17
N GLY A 515 -37.66 15.12 6.23
CA GLY A 515 -39.09 15.39 6.17
C GLY A 515 -39.95 14.13 6.11
N VAL A 516 -41.18 14.27 5.61
CA VAL A 516 -42.19 13.21 5.58
C VAL A 516 -42.81 13.08 4.18
N PHE A 517 -43.27 11.89 3.81
CA PHE A 517 -44.00 11.71 2.56
C PHE A 517 -45.35 12.44 2.60
N ALA A 518 -45.61 13.24 1.57
CA ALA A 518 -46.85 14.01 1.45
C ALA A 518 -48.10 13.12 1.33
N ALA A 519 -49.25 13.66 1.73
CA ALA A 519 -50.55 13.05 1.50
C ALA A 519 -50.76 12.80 -0.02
N GLY A 520 -50.99 11.54 -0.40
CA GLY A 520 -51.14 11.13 -1.80
C GLY A 520 -49.84 10.72 -2.51
N SER A 521 -48.71 10.62 -1.79
CA SER A 521 -47.47 10.04 -2.35
C SER A 521 -47.72 8.62 -2.86
N THR A 522 -47.36 8.36 -4.12
CA THR A 522 -47.38 7.00 -4.71
C THR A 522 -46.06 6.26 -4.51
N ARG A 523 -45.02 6.94 -3.99
CA ARG A 523 -43.64 6.41 -3.92
C ARG A 523 -43.14 6.14 -2.49
N GLY A 524 -43.93 6.48 -1.47
CA GLY A 524 -43.67 6.19 -0.06
C GLY A 524 -44.96 6.34 0.74
N ARG A 525 -45.11 5.69 1.90
CA ARG A 525 -46.40 5.72 2.60
C ARG A 525 -46.63 7.11 3.21
N PRO A 526 -47.77 7.78 2.91
CA PRO A 526 -48.05 9.12 3.42
C PRO A 526 -47.89 9.24 4.94
N GLY A 527 -47.24 10.32 5.38
CA GLY A 527 -47.01 10.61 6.80
C GLY A 527 -45.82 9.86 7.43
N ARG A 528 -45.15 8.95 6.71
CA ARG A 528 -43.90 8.33 7.18
C ARG A 528 -42.69 9.21 6.88
N ASP A 529 -41.63 8.96 7.63
CA ASP A 529 -40.37 9.66 7.53
C ASP A 529 -39.62 9.26 6.26
N ARG A 530 -39.00 10.25 5.62
CA ARG A 530 -38.10 10.05 4.48
C ARG A 530 -36.68 10.03 4.98
N TRP A 531 -35.94 9.00 4.64
CA TRP A 531 -34.55 8.84 5.03
C TRP A 531 -33.66 9.05 3.83
N GLN A 532 -32.56 9.79 3.99
CA GLN A 532 -31.57 10.00 2.94
C GLN A 532 -30.18 9.85 3.54
N LEU A 533 -29.21 9.47 2.71
CA LEU A 533 -27.82 9.37 3.12
C LEU A 533 -27.33 10.74 3.59
N VAL A 534 -26.68 10.74 4.74
CA VAL A 534 -25.94 11.91 5.20
C VAL A 534 -24.76 12.11 4.22
N PRO A 535 -24.54 13.33 3.71
CA PRO A 535 -23.44 13.58 2.78
C PRO A 535 -22.08 13.15 3.35
N GLU A 536 -21.21 12.61 2.49
CA GLU A 536 -19.90 12.06 2.87
C GLU A 536 -19.06 13.09 3.67
N GLU A 537 -19.13 14.37 3.28
CA GLU A 537 -18.39 15.46 3.92
C GLU A 537 -18.79 15.74 5.38
N MET A 538 -19.95 15.23 5.82
CA MET A 538 -20.40 15.36 7.22
C MET A 538 -19.81 14.27 8.13
N GLY A 539 -18.94 13.39 7.61
CA GLY A 539 -18.04 12.53 8.39
C GLY A 539 -18.75 11.46 9.23
N GLY A 540 -19.88 10.95 8.71
CA GLY A 540 -20.75 10.03 9.42
C GLY A 540 -20.49 8.54 9.17
N GLU A 541 -19.72 8.21 8.13
CA GLU A 541 -19.45 6.84 7.71
C GLU A 541 -18.68 6.04 8.78
N ARG A 542 -18.93 4.74 8.80
CA ARG A 542 -18.34 3.84 9.80
C ARG A 542 -18.01 2.48 9.21
N ASP A 543 -17.09 1.84 9.90
CA ASP A 543 -16.73 0.45 9.67
C ASP A 543 -17.17 -0.39 10.87
N CYS A 544 -17.83 -1.52 10.60
CA CYS A 544 -18.34 -2.40 11.64
C CYS A 544 -18.40 -3.87 11.20
N GLY A 545 -18.45 -4.78 12.18
CA GLY A 545 -18.70 -6.18 11.91
C GLY A 545 -20.11 -6.42 11.38
N ALA A 546 -20.24 -7.27 10.36
CA ALA A 546 -21.51 -7.64 9.74
C ALA A 546 -22.50 -8.26 10.74
N SER A 547 -21.99 -8.92 11.79
CA SER A 547 -22.80 -9.52 12.86
C SER A 547 -23.62 -8.51 13.67
N ARG A 548 -23.28 -7.21 13.63
CA ARG A 548 -24.03 -6.14 14.28
C ARG A 548 -25.08 -5.49 13.38
N CYS A 549 -25.08 -5.81 12.09
CA CYS A 549 -25.98 -5.21 11.11
C CYS A 549 -27.30 -5.99 11.08
N HIS A 550 -28.38 -5.35 11.52
CA HIS A 550 -29.73 -5.88 11.40
C HIS A 550 -30.42 -5.27 10.19
N ILE A 551 -30.74 -6.08 9.18
CA ILE A 551 -31.39 -5.62 7.96
C ILE A 551 -32.77 -5.05 8.30
N MET A 552 -33.04 -3.86 7.79
CA MET A 552 -34.34 -3.21 7.86
C MET A 552 -35.10 -3.48 6.56
N GLU A 553 -36.40 -3.71 6.65
CA GLU A 553 -37.29 -3.63 5.51
C GLU A 553 -37.40 -2.17 5.09
N ALA A 554 -36.88 -1.85 3.90
CA ALA A 554 -36.89 -0.49 3.36
C ALA A 554 -37.26 -0.50 1.88
N THR A 555 -37.94 0.55 1.42
CA THR A 555 -38.32 0.76 0.01
C THR A 555 -37.59 1.97 -0.55
N GLU A 556 -36.89 1.79 -1.67
CA GLU A 556 -36.31 2.87 -2.48
C GLU A 556 -37.41 3.67 -3.18
N VAL A 557 -37.39 4.99 -3.04
CA VAL A 557 -38.48 5.89 -3.45
C VAL A 557 -38.21 6.50 -4.82
N LYS A 558 -36.96 6.92 -5.08
CA LYS A 558 -36.55 7.55 -6.33
C LYS A 558 -36.09 6.54 -7.36
N GLN A 559 -35.64 5.36 -6.92
CA GLN A 559 -35.08 4.31 -7.78
C GLN A 559 -33.89 4.84 -8.59
N THR A 560 -33.08 5.69 -7.98
CA THR A 560 -31.88 6.25 -8.60
C THR A 560 -30.83 5.15 -8.70
N LYS A 561 -30.73 4.53 -9.87
CA LYS A 561 -29.81 3.40 -10.11
C LYS A 561 -28.33 3.78 -10.10
N GLU A 562 -28.03 5.08 -10.17
CA GLU A 562 -26.67 5.58 -10.42
C GLU A 562 -26.00 6.17 -9.18
N SER A 563 -26.75 6.65 -8.17
CA SER A 563 -26.19 7.16 -6.91
C SER A 563 -27.15 6.92 -5.74
N ALA A 564 -26.59 6.37 -4.65
CA ALA A 564 -27.28 6.21 -3.38
C ALA A 564 -27.44 7.55 -2.63
N ASP A 565 -26.60 8.55 -2.91
CA ASP A 565 -26.64 9.85 -2.25
C ASP A 565 -27.94 10.62 -2.53
N GLU A 566 -28.46 10.44 -3.74
CA GLU A 566 -29.71 11.07 -4.17
C GLU A 566 -30.96 10.29 -3.77
N GLU A 567 -30.81 9.03 -3.35
CA GLU A 567 -31.92 8.12 -3.04
C GLU A 567 -32.63 8.52 -1.74
N GLU A 568 -33.92 8.18 -1.66
CA GLU A 568 -34.73 8.31 -0.46
C GLU A 568 -35.31 6.96 -0.08
N TRP A 569 -35.30 6.63 1.20
CA TRP A 569 -35.84 5.37 1.71
C TRP A 569 -37.05 5.59 2.62
N ASP A 570 -38.08 4.77 2.41
CA ASP A 570 -39.16 4.53 3.39
C ASP A 570 -38.77 3.28 4.21
N VAL A 571 -38.24 3.49 5.42
CA VAL A 571 -37.84 2.41 6.32
C VAL A 571 -39.06 1.93 7.11
N ILE A 572 -39.44 0.66 6.91
CA ILE A 572 -40.71 0.09 7.36
C ILE A 572 -40.59 -0.48 8.78
N GLY A 573 -39.58 -1.31 9.02
CA GLY A 573 -39.36 -2.06 10.26
C GLY A 573 -38.23 -3.08 10.10
N LEU A 574 -37.99 -3.92 11.12
CA LEU A 574 -36.97 -4.97 11.04
C LEU A 574 -37.37 -6.01 9.98
N ALA A 575 -36.45 -6.35 9.08
CA ALA A 575 -36.72 -7.38 8.08
C ALA A 575 -36.92 -8.74 8.77
N ALA A 576 -37.89 -9.50 8.28
CA ALA A 576 -38.05 -10.88 8.73
C ALA A 576 -36.77 -11.68 8.44
N PRO A 577 -36.35 -12.58 9.34
CA PRO A 577 -35.21 -13.45 9.08
C PRO A 577 -35.46 -14.24 7.77
N PRO A 578 -34.41 -14.49 6.97
CA PRO A 578 -34.57 -15.27 5.75
C PRO A 578 -35.21 -16.62 6.10
N ALA A 579 -36.26 -16.98 5.36
CA ALA A 579 -36.87 -18.30 5.53
C ALA A 579 -35.78 -19.37 5.39
N PRO A 580 -35.76 -20.39 6.27
CA PRO A 580 -34.77 -21.46 6.16
C PRO A 580 -34.86 -22.04 4.75
N PRO A 581 -33.72 -22.41 4.13
CA PRO A 581 -33.73 -23.00 2.81
C PRO A 581 -34.67 -24.21 2.86
N THR A 582 -35.76 -24.15 2.10
CA THR A 582 -36.64 -25.29 1.89
C THR A 582 -35.76 -26.44 1.46
N ALA A 583 -35.68 -27.48 2.28
CA ALA A 583 -34.90 -28.67 2.00
C ALA A 583 -35.23 -29.11 0.58
N ALA A 584 -34.25 -29.02 -0.33
CA ALA A 584 -34.38 -29.59 -1.64
C ALA A 584 -34.76 -31.06 -1.44
N ALA A 585 -35.90 -31.46 -2.02
CA ALA A 585 -36.34 -32.84 -1.97
C ALA A 585 -35.17 -33.75 -2.37
N PRO A 586 -34.89 -34.84 -1.62
CA PRO A 586 -33.75 -35.69 -1.91
C PRO A 586 -33.87 -36.19 -3.35
N ALA A 587 -32.90 -35.80 -4.18
CA ALA A 587 -32.73 -36.41 -5.49
C ALA A 587 -32.53 -37.92 -5.26
N ALA A 588 -33.41 -38.71 -5.87
CA ALA A 588 -33.39 -40.16 -5.77
C ALA A 588 -31.98 -40.69 -6.10
N ALA A 589 -31.37 -41.37 -5.13
CA ALA A 589 -30.08 -42.00 -5.28
C ALA A 589 -30.18 -43.14 -6.30
N THR A 590 -29.40 -43.06 -7.38
CA THR A 590 -29.04 -44.20 -8.23
C THR A 590 -28.02 -45.09 -7.50
N PRO A 591 -28.20 -46.42 -7.47
CA PRO A 591 -27.30 -47.33 -6.77
C PRO A 591 -26.20 -47.85 -7.69
N THR A 592 -24.94 -47.62 -7.31
CA THR A 592 -23.71 -48.30 -7.81
C THR A 592 -22.54 -47.73 -7.00
N GLU A 593 -21.50 -48.44 -6.59
CA GLU A 593 -21.15 -49.85 -6.57
C GLU A 593 -20.09 -49.99 -5.47
N GLN A 594 -19.82 -51.21 -5.02
CA GLN A 594 -18.93 -51.53 -3.90
C GLN A 594 -17.45 -51.21 -4.20
N GLY A 595 -16.73 -50.87 -3.14
CA GLY A 595 -15.33 -51.27 -2.94
C GLY A 595 -14.26 -50.24 -3.28
N VAL A 596 -13.55 -49.76 -2.25
CA VAL A 596 -12.16 -50.15 -1.94
C VAL A 596 -11.73 -49.37 -0.68
N GLU A 597 -11.31 -50.13 0.34
CA GLU A 597 -10.65 -49.65 1.55
C GLU A 597 -9.34 -48.91 1.22
N LEU A 598 -9.03 -47.84 1.97
CA LEU A 598 -7.65 -47.37 2.15
C LEU A 598 -7.48 -46.69 3.52
N GLY A 599 -7.07 -47.52 4.48
CA GLY A 599 -6.03 -47.30 5.49
C GLY A 599 -5.84 -45.91 6.12
N SER A 600 -6.20 -45.83 7.39
CA SER A 600 -5.74 -44.87 8.38
C SER A 600 -4.22 -44.89 8.58
N TRP A 601 -3.56 -43.73 8.49
CA TRP A 601 -2.27 -43.46 9.13
C TRP A 601 -2.25 -42.03 9.67
N LEU A 602 -2.66 -41.86 10.93
CA LEU A 602 -2.30 -40.71 11.77
C LEU A 602 -1.53 -41.27 12.95
N ALA A 603 -0.21 -41.09 12.93
CA ALA A 603 0.64 -41.26 14.10
C ALA A 603 1.19 -39.87 14.48
N ALA A 604 0.80 -39.41 15.66
CA ALA A 604 1.33 -38.22 16.30
C ALA A 604 2.77 -38.46 16.79
N PRO A 605 3.65 -37.44 16.77
CA PRO A 605 4.93 -37.51 17.47
C PRO A 605 4.78 -37.05 18.92
N SER A 606 5.09 -37.95 19.85
CA SER A 606 5.42 -37.66 21.24
C SER A 606 6.82 -37.06 21.35
N GLN A 607 6.97 -35.96 22.08
CA GLN A 607 8.22 -35.53 22.71
C GLN A 607 8.34 -36.15 24.12
N PRO A 608 9.51 -36.10 24.78
CA PRO A 608 10.80 -35.49 24.36
C PRO A 608 11.87 -36.47 23.88
#